data_AF-W2TF95-F1
#
_entry.id   AF-W2TF95-F1
#
_cell.length_a   1.000
_cell.length_b   1.000
_cell.length_c   1.000
_cell.angle_alpha   90.00
_cell.angle_beta   90.00
_cell.angle_gamma   90.00
#
_symmetry.space_group_name_H-M   'P 1'
#
loop_
_entity.id
_entity.type
_entity.pdbx_description
1 polymer ?
#
loop_
_entity_poly.entity_id
_entity_poly.type
_entity_poly.pdbx_seq_one_letter_code
_entity_poly.pdbx_strand_id
1 'polypeptide(L)'
;MSTPFELPQFPGSSAFYPGYLLMGQTLSEPVTTKESASCVNELFTVGSSCMQGWRINMEDAHTHLLSLPDDPRCAFFAVYDGHGGPKASQFAGINLHKQILQQADYAQGNLPEALRKGFLALDEQMRSDDEMRDDVSGATAVVVLVKDDIIHCANVGDSRAVVSVCGEARPLSFDHKPANEKEAKRILAAGGWVEFNRVNGNLALSRALGDFVFKRNESIPPEEQIVTAYPDVISENVTDDHEFIVLACDGIWDVLSNQEVVDFVRERLAEHRDPQTICEELLTRCLAPDAQMGGVGCDNMTVVIVGLLQKQSFENLVSKCARPSRADEKKEEVNSDEDIRQPVEKEKTPASELEEEEEAPPVEFTA
;
A
#
# COMPACT_ATOMS: atom_id res chain seq x y z
N MET A 1 62.02 -30.49 -27.04
CA MET A 1 62.36 -29.07 -26.86
C MET A 1 61.07 -28.31 -27.03
N SER A 2 60.41 -28.02 -25.91
CA SER A 2 59.04 -27.52 -25.84
C SER A 2 59.08 -26.28 -24.96
N THR A 3 58.93 -25.11 -25.56
CA THR A 3 58.85 -23.83 -24.88
C THR A 3 57.46 -23.68 -24.25
N PRO A 4 57.33 -23.38 -22.94
CA PRO A 4 56.04 -23.07 -22.35
C PRO A 4 55.66 -21.60 -22.59
N PHE A 5 54.36 -21.39 -22.78
CA PHE A 5 53.69 -20.11 -22.96
C PHE A 5 53.62 -19.38 -21.61
N GLU A 6 54.18 -18.17 -21.50
CA GLU A 6 54.06 -17.31 -20.32
C GLU A 6 52.72 -16.55 -20.35
N LEU A 7 51.95 -16.67 -19.26
CA LEU A 7 50.80 -15.82 -18.97
C LEU A 7 51.28 -14.50 -18.32
N PRO A 8 50.66 -13.35 -18.62
CA PRO A 8 51.06 -12.09 -18.02
C PRO A 8 50.70 -12.05 -16.52
N GLN A 9 51.68 -11.68 -15.70
CA GLN A 9 51.51 -11.39 -14.29
C GLN A 9 50.79 -10.05 -14.11
N PHE A 10 49.65 -10.06 -13.43
CA PHE A 10 49.02 -8.83 -12.91
C PHE A 10 49.70 -8.42 -11.61
N PRO A 11 50.13 -7.16 -11.46
CA PRO A 11 50.69 -6.69 -10.20
C PRO A 11 49.59 -6.60 -9.15
N GLY A 12 49.79 -7.33 -8.05
CA GLY A 12 49.06 -7.12 -6.81
C GLY A 12 49.43 -5.76 -6.23
N SER A 13 48.44 -4.88 -6.13
CA SER A 13 48.47 -3.78 -5.16
C SER A 13 47.06 -3.62 -4.62
N SER A 14 46.96 -3.77 -3.30
CA SER A 14 45.77 -3.66 -2.48
C SER A 14 45.01 -2.36 -2.70
N ALA A 15 44.00 -2.38 -3.55
CA ALA A 15 42.87 -1.47 -3.43
C ALA A 15 41.83 -2.18 -2.56
N PHE A 16 41.80 -1.84 -1.28
CA PHE A 16 40.63 -2.08 -0.44
C PHE A 16 39.46 -1.36 -1.13
N TYR A 17 38.54 -2.11 -1.72
CA TYR A 17 37.22 -1.61 -2.06
C TYR A 17 36.38 -1.69 -0.78
N PRO A 18 35.99 -0.56 -0.14
CA PRO A 18 34.92 -0.60 0.83
C PRO A 18 33.61 -0.56 0.03
N GLY A 19 33.31 -1.68 -0.64
CA GLY A 19 32.01 -1.96 -1.22
C GLY A 19 31.18 -2.83 -0.28
N TYR A 20 31.21 -2.54 1.02
CA TYR A 20 30.19 -3.03 1.92
C TYR A 20 28.97 -2.14 1.71
N LEU A 21 27.92 -2.76 1.16
CA LEU A 21 26.54 -2.29 1.17
C LEU A 21 26.29 -1.51 2.47
N LEU A 22 26.09 -0.20 2.36
CA LEU A 22 25.70 0.61 3.51
C LEU A 22 24.28 0.15 3.86
N MET A 23 24.14 -0.64 4.93
CA MET A 23 22.85 -0.78 5.62
C MET A 23 22.29 0.62 5.81
N GLY A 24 21.00 0.83 5.49
CA GLY A 24 20.33 2.14 5.51
C GLY A 24 20.75 2.90 6.76
N GLN A 25 21.38 4.06 6.58
CA GLN A 25 21.98 4.74 7.71
C GLN A 25 20.86 5.22 8.65
N THR A 26 20.92 4.77 9.89
CA THR A 26 20.03 5.23 10.95
C THR A 26 20.75 6.25 11.82
N LEU A 27 19.99 7.20 12.36
CA LEU A 27 20.46 8.15 13.36
C LEU A 27 20.79 7.44 14.68
N SER A 28 21.51 8.13 15.56
CA SER A 28 21.75 7.66 16.94
C SER A 28 20.51 7.73 17.82
N GLU A 29 19.56 8.61 17.47
CA GLU A 29 18.25 8.76 18.09
C GLU A 29 17.23 9.18 17.02
N PRO A 30 15.95 8.79 17.14
CA PRO A 30 14.95 9.13 16.14
C PRO A 30 14.51 10.59 16.27
N VAL A 31 14.26 11.23 15.14
CA VAL A 31 13.58 12.52 15.08
C VAL A 31 12.07 12.27 15.23
N THR A 32 11.56 12.55 16.42
CA THR A 32 10.16 12.24 16.81
C THR A 32 9.20 13.42 16.69
N THR A 33 9.70 14.57 16.24
CA THR A 33 8.86 15.72 15.88
C THR A 33 7.91 15.31 14.76
N LYS A 34 6.64 15.69 14.92
CA LYS A 34 5.58 15.40 13.96
C LYS A 34 5.14 16.68 13.28
N GLU A 35 4.94 16.61 11.97
CA GLU A 35 4.26 17.65 11.21
C GLU A 35 2.86 17.13 10.87
N SER A 36 1.85 17.76 11.47
CA SER A 36 0.46 17.31 11.37
C SER A 36 -0.43 18.40 10.80
N ALA A 37 -1.46 18.00 10.06
CA ALA A 37 -2.46 18.90 9.53
C ALA A 37 -3.85 18.27 9.62
N SER A 38 -4.87 19.13 9.59
CA SER A 38 -6.27 18.71 9.49
C SER A 38 -7.06 19.64 8.58
N CYS A 39 -8.07 19.08 7.91
CA CYS A 39 -9.03 19.85 7.13
C CYS A 39 -10.39 19.14 7.11
N VAL A 40 -11.47 19.91 6.93
CA VAL A 40 -12.84 19.40 6.97
C VAL A 40 -13.73 20.14 5.97
N ASN A 41 -14.66 19.42 5.34
CA ASN A 41 -15.79 19.98 4.60
C ASN A 41 -17.04 19.12 4.85
N GLU A 42 -18.12 19.29 4.07
CA GLU A 42 -19.35 18.51 4.23
C GLU A 42 -19.20 17.02 3.87
N LEU A 43 -18.18 16.64 3.10
CA LEU A 43 -17.96 15.28 2.62
C LEU A 43 -16.88 14.54 3.41
N PHE A 44 -15.89 15.25 3.94
CA PHE A 44 -14.68 14.66 4.50
C PHE A 44 -14.24 15.37 5.78
N THR A 45 -13.72 14.59 6.72
CA THR A 45 -12.84 15.05 7.79
C THR A 45 -11.49 14.38 7.59
N VAL A 46 -10.40 15.14 7.58
CA VAL A 46 -9.07 14.62 7.21
C VAL A 46 -8.05 15.02 8.25
N GLY A 47 -7.21 14.06 8.61
CA GLY A 47 -6.00 14.27 9.39
C GLY A 47 -4.80 13.70 8.64
N SER A 48 -3.67 14.37 8.75
CA SER A 48 -2.38 13.82 8.32
C SER A 48 -1.33 14.05 9.40
N SER A 49 -0.33 13.18 9.43
CA SER A 49 0.87 13.38 10.21
C SER A 49 2.04 12.71 9.51
N CYS A 50 3.22 13.33 9.59
CA CYS A 50 4.46 12.71 9.18
C CYS A 50 5.59 12.88 10.21
N MET A 51 6.53 11.94 10.23
CA MET A 51 7.64 11.88 11.17
C MET A 51 8.85 11.22 10.51
N GLN A 52 10.02 11.86 10.63
CA GLN A 52 11.26 11.36 10.04
C GLN A 52 11.73 10.04 10.67
N GLY A 53 11.53 9.87 11.98
CA GLY A 53 11.92 8.64 12.66
C GLY A 53 13.44 8.46 12.67
N TRP A 54 13.90 7.24 12.37
CA TRP A 54 15.32 6.88 12.48
C TRP A 54 16.15 7.19 11.23
N ARG A 55 15.53 7.54 10.10
CA ARG A 55 16.26 7.89 8.87
C ARG A 55 17.00 9.22 9.02
N ILE A 56 18.09 9.40 8.27
CA ILE A 56 18.86 10.65 8.27
C ILE A 56 18.08 11.80 7.63
N ASN A 57 17.28 11.51 6.61
CA ASN A 57 16.47 12.48 5.89
C ASN A 57 14.99 12.14 6.02
N MET A 58 14.14 13.15 5.85
CA MET A 58 12.72 12.99 5.56
C MET A 58 12.51 13.12 4.05
N GLU A 59 12.19 12.01 3.39
CA GLU A 59 12.01 11.94 1.94
C GLU A 59 10.54 11.79 1.53
N ASP A 60 9.62 11.55 2.47
CA ASP A 60 8.18 11.51 2.21
C ASP A 60 7.58 12.89 1.89
N ALA A 61 6.49 12.87 1.13
CA ALA A 61 5.58 13.99 0.95
C ALA A 61 4.12 13.50 0.99
N HIS A 62 3.16 14.41 1.16
CA HIS A 62 1.73 14.08 1.07
C HIS A 62 0.92 15.26 0.52
N THR A 63 -0.32 14.99 0.10
CA THR A 63 -1.23 16.02 -0.41
C THR A 63 -2.66 15.65 -0.03
N HIS A 64 -3.42 16.59 0.53
CA HIS A 64 -4.86 16.42 0.79
C HIS A 64 -5.63 17.66 0.31
N LEU A 65 -6.38 17.51 -0.77
CA LEU A 65 -7.22 18.54 -1.36
C LEU A 65 -8.67 18.07 -1.29
N LEU A 66 -9.48 18.70 -0.43
CA LEU A 66 -10.90 18.35 -0.27
C LEU A 66 -11.74 18.69 -1.51
N SER A 67 -11.20 19.54 -2.38
CA SER A 67 -11.76 19.93 -3.67
C SER A 67 -10.63 20.41 -4.58
N LEU A 68 -10.52 19.85 -5.78
CA LEU A 68 -9.55 20.31 -6.76
C LEU A 68 -9.94 21.70 -7.30
N PRO A 69 -8.96 22.60 -7.57
CA PRO A 69 -9.25 23.94 -8.08
C PRO A 69 -10.07 23.94 -9.38
N ASP A 70 -9.77 23.04 -10.31
CA ASP A 70 -10.43 22.97 -11.63
C ASP A 70 -11.61 21.98 -11.69
N ASP A 71 -11.81 21.15 -10.65
CA ASP A 71 -13.03 20.37 -10.45
C ASP A 71 -13.38 20.28 -8.95
N PRO A 72 -14.18 21.23 -8.43
CA PRO A 72 -14.53 21.26 -7.01
C PRO A 72 -15.30 20.04 -6.49
N ARG A 73 -15.79 19.15 -7.37
CA ARG A 73 -16.47 17.90 -6.99
C ARG A 73 -15.51 16.75 -6.73
N CYS A 74 -14.24 16.92 -7.06
CA CYS A 74 -13.23 15.89 -6.94
C CYS A 74 -12.31 16.22 -5.75
N ALA A 75 -12.22 15.31 -4.78
CA ALA A 75 -11.19 15.35 -3.75
C ALA A 75 -9.97 14.53 -4.20
N PHE A 76 -8.79 14.90 -3.73
CA PHE A 76 -7.51 14.26 -4.04
C PHE A 76 -6.69 14.07 -2.75
N PHE A 77 -6.30 12.85 -2.47
CA PHE A 77 -5.46 12.48 -1.32
C PHE A 77 -4.29 11.64 -1.82
N ALA A 78 -3.09 11.90 -1.32
CA ALA A 78 -1.91 11.16 -1.73
C ALA A 78 -0.83 11.10 -0.65
N VAL A 79 -0.10 10.00 -0.65
CA VAL A 79 1.17 9.82 0.07
C VAL A 79 2.23 9.41 -0.94
N TYR A 80 3.42 10.01 -0.81
CA TYR A 80 4.57 9.78 -1.65
C TYR A 80 5.75 9.42 -0.75
N ASP A 81 6.27 8.20 -0.88
CA ASP A 81 7.47 7.77 -0.17
C ASP A 81 8.67 7.95 -1.10
N GLY A 82 9.56 8.87 -0.75
CA GLY A 82 10.72 9.21 -1.57
C GLY A 82 11.93 8.35 -1.24
N HIS A 83 12.73 8.05 -2.26
CA HIS A 83 14.01 7.37 -2.07
C HIS A 83 15.10 7.98 -2.94
N GLY A 84 16.33 8.00 -2.42
CA GLY A 84 17.46 8.60 -3.13
C GLY A 84 17.41 10.12 -3.16
N GLY A 85 16.62 10.72 -2.27
CA GLY A 85 16.38 12.16 -2.14
C GLY A 85 14.89 12.51 -2.21
N PRO A 86 14.49 13.68 -1.67
CA PRO A 86 13.07 14.06 -1.54
C PRO A 86 12.47 14.69 -2.81
N LYS A 87 13.25 14.91 -3.86
CA LYS A 87 12.78 15.76 -4.98
C LYS A 87 11.63 15.13 -5.74
N ALA A 88 11.69 13.83 -6.03
CA ALA A 88 10.62 13.13 -6.75
C ALA A 88 9.28 13.16 -6.00
N SER A 89 9.28 12.90 -4.69
CA SER A 89 8.08 12.94 -3.84
C SER A 89 7.51 14.36 -3.73
N GLN A 90 8.36 15.36 -3.52
CA GLN A 90 7.96 16.77 -3.48
C GLN A 90 7.39 17.25 -4.81
N PHE A 91 8.05 16.93 -5.94
CA PHE A 91 7.58 17.30 -7.27
C PHE A 91 6.23 16.64 -7.58
N ALA A 92 6.04 15.37 -7.18
CA ALA A 92 4.77 14.67 -7.33
C ALA A 92 3.64 15.32 -6.52
N GLY A 93 3.90 15.66 -5.24
CA GLY A 93 2.93 16.35 -4.39
C GLY A 93 2.41 17.66 -4.98
N ILE A 94 3.25 18.38 -5.71
CA ILE A 94 2.88 19.67 -6.33
C ILE A 94 2.15 19.48 -7.66
N ASN A 95 2.42 18.41 -8.43
CA ASN A 95 2.07 18.36 -9.85
C ASN A 95 1.17 17.20 -10.27
N LEU A 96 1.11 16.08 -9.52
CA LEU A 96 0.40 14.88 -9.99
C LEU A 96 -1.09 15.11 -10.24
N HIS A 97 -1.78 15.76 -9.29
CA HIS A 97 -3.21 16.09 -9.44
C HIS A 97 -3.48 16.96 -10.68
N LYS A 98 -2.55 17.87 -11.04
CA LYS A 98 -2.67 18.71 -12.24
C LYS A 98 -2.53 17.87 -13.50
N GLN A 99 -1.57 16.96 -13.55
CA GLN A 99 -1.35 16.07 -14.70
C GLN A 99 -2.55 15.16 -14.93
N ILE A 100 -3.19 14.65 -13.88
CA ILE A 100 -4.40 13.82 -14.00
C ILE A 100 -5.57 14.62 -14.58
N LEU A 101 -5.80 15.85 -14.11
CA LEU A 101 -6.87 16.72 -14.60
C LEU A 101 -6.71 17.12 -16.08
N GLN A 102 -5.47 17.19 -16.57
CA GLN A 102 -5.16 17.54 -17.95
C GLN A 102 -5.41 16.41 -18.95
N GLN A 103 -5.64 15.17 -18.48
CA GLN A 103 -5.88 14.04 -19.38
C GLN A 103 -7.25 14.14 -20.05
N ALA A 104 -7.31 13.87 -21.35
CA ALA A 104 -8.57 13.84 -22.10
C ALA A 104 -9.58 12.84 -21.50
N ASP A 105 -9.08 11.72 -20.97
CA ASP A 105 -9.87 10.68 -20.31
C ASP A 105 -10.59 11.22 -19.05
N TYR A 106 -10.01 12.19 -18.34
CA TYR A 106 -10.65 12.83 -17.19
C TYR A 106 -11.91 13.57 -17.63
N ALA A 107 -11.79 14.40 -18.67
CA ALA A 107 -12.92 15.15 -19.23
C ALA A 107 -14.02 14.23 -19.79
N GLN A 108 -13.66 13.01 -20.22
CA GLN A 108 -14.59 11.97 -20.68
C GLN A 108 -15.22 11.16 -19.53
N GLY A 109 -14.80 11.38 -18.28
CA GLY A 109 -15.25 10.63 -17.11
C GLY A 109 -14.57 9.28 -16.91
N ASN A 110 -13.56 8.94 -17.71
CA ASN A 110 -12.75 7.73 -17.53
C ASN A 110 -11.58 8.01 -16.57
N LEU A 111 -11.92 8.19 -15.29
CA LEU A 111 -10.94 8.48 -14.24
C LEU A 111 -9.85 7.41 -14.09
N PRO A 112 -10.12 6.09 -14.22
CA PRO A 112 -9.06 5.10 -14.15
C PRO A 112 -7.97 5.31 -15.21
N GLU A 113 -8.35 5.64 -16.44
CA GLU A 113 -7.38 5.89 -17.50
C GLU A 113 -6.70 7.25 -17.36
N ALA A 114 -7.42 8.26 -16.88
CA ALA A 114 -6.84 9.56 -16.54
C ALA A 114 -5.76 9.45 -15.46
N LEU A 115 -5.97 8.58 -14.45
CA LEU A 115 -4.96 8.28 -13.43
C LEU A 115 -3.72 7.65 -14.07
N ARG A 116 -3.89 6.61 -14.90
CA ARG A 116 -2.75 5.94 -15.55
C ARG A 116 -1.92 6.87 -16.40
N LYS A 117 -2.57 7.62 -17.29
CA LYS A 117 -1.88 8.59 -18.16
C LYS A 117 -1.33 9.77 -17.39
N GLY A 118 -2.01 10.24 -16.34
CA GLY A 118 -1.55 11.32 -15.49
C GLY A 118 -0.24 11.00 -14.76
N PHE A 119 -0.08 9.76 -14.29
CA PHE A 119 1.18 9.30 -13.71
C PHE A 119 2.31 9.25 -14.74
N LEU A 120 2.07 8.67 -15.93
CA LEU A 120 3.07 8.65 -17.00
C LEU A 120 3.44 10.05 -17.50
N ALA A 121 2.45 10.94 -17.60
CA ALA A 121 2.67 12.33 -18.00
C ALA A 121 3.49 13.11 -16.96
N LEU A 122 3.26 12.88 -15.67
CA LEU A 122 4.09 13.44 -14.60
C LEU A 122 5.52 12.91 -14.66
N ASP A 123 5.69 11.60 -14.88
CA ASP A 123 7.02 10.97 -14.96
C ASP A 123 7.83 11.54 -16.15
N GLU A 124 7.17 11.75 -17.29
CA GLU A 124 7.77 12.42 -18.45
C GLU A 124 8.03 13.91 -18.18
N GLN A 125 7.15 14.60 -17.44
CA GLN A 125 7.38 15.97 -17.01
C GLN A 125 8.64 16.08 -16.16
N MET A 126 8.83 15.17 -15.18
CA MET A 126 10.04 15.11 -14.37
C MET A 126 11.28 14.82 -15.23
N ARG A 127 11.17 13.91 -16.21
CA ARG A 127 12.29 13.58 -17.11
C ARG A 127 12.73 14.75 -17.99
N SER A 128 11.79 15.61 -18.36
CA SER A 128 12.03 16.79 -19.20
C SER A 128 12.37 18.05 -18.40
N ASP A 129 12.27 18.03 -17.07
CA ASP A 129 12.53 19.17 -16.20
C ASP A 129 14.04 19.29 -15.88
N ASP A 130 14.57 20.51 -15.94
CA ASP A 130 16.02 20.77 -15.80
C ASP A 130 16.56 20.45 -14.40
N GLU A 131 15.74 20.53 -13.34
CA GLU A 131 16.15 20.24 -11.96
C GLU A 131 16.00 18.76 -11.59
N MET A 132 15.11 18.06 -12.31
CA MET A 132 14.74 16.67 -12.05
C MET A 132 15.44 15.66 -12.96
N ARG A 133 15.76 16.01 -14.22
CA ARG A 133 16.27 15.03 -15.21
C ARG A 133 17.56 14.31 -14.81
N ASP A 134 18.41 15.02 -14.06
CA ASP A 134 19.72 14.55 -13.59
C ASP A 134 19.66 14.09 -12.12
N ASP A 135 18.48 14.21 -11.48
CA ASP A 135 18.24 13.74 -10.14
C ASP A 135 18.07 12.22 -10.11
N VAL A 136 18.57 11.58 -9.06
CA VAL A 136 18.54 10.12 -8.91
C VAL A 136 17.38 9.66 -8.04
N SER A 137 16.61 10.58 -7.46
CA SER A 137 15.48 10.22 -6.62
C SER A 137 14.37 9.53 -7.41
N GLY A 138 13.67 8.66 -6.72
CA GLY A 138 12.38 8.14 -7.13
C GLY A 138 11.38 8.34 -6.00
N ALA A 139 10.12 8.05 -6.29
CA ALA A 139 9.09 8.03 -5.26
C ALA A 139 8.02 6.99 -5.57
N THR A 140 7.53 6.32 -4.53
CA THR A 140 6.22 5.67 -4.57
C THR A 140 5.13 6.74 -4.61
N ALA A 141 3.94 6.35 -5.04
CA ALA A 141 2.78 7.22 -4.98
C ALA A 141 1.51 6.36 -4.85
N VAL A 142 0.81 6.53 -3.73
CA VAL A 142 -0.56 6.05 -3.57
C VAL A 142 -1.49 7.25 -3.56
N VAL A 143 -2.47 7.24 -4.46
CA VAL A 143 -3.40 8.35 -4.70
C VAL A 143 -4.82 7.84 -4.59
N VAL A 144 -5.67 8.55 -3.85
CA VAL A 144 -7.12 8.35 -3.80
C VAL A 144 -7.82 9.59 -4.32
N LEU A 145 -8.59 9.43 -5.40
CA LEU A 145 -9.60 10.38 -5.85
C LEU A 145 -10.95 9.96 -5.32
N VAL A 146 -11.73 10.92 -4.81
CA VAL A 146 -13.15 10.70 -4.54
C VAL A 146 -13.95 11.70 -5.36
N LYS A 147 -14.76 11.19 -6.29
CA LYS A 147 -15.56 12.00 -7.20
C LYS A 147 -16.89 11.30 -7.49
N ASP A 148 -17.98 12.05 -7.39
CA ASP A 148 -19.34 11.56 -7.68
C ASP A 148 -19.67 10.23 -6.95
N ASP A 149 -19.32 10.14 -5.66
CA ASP A 149 -19.48 8.96 -4.79
C ASP A 149 -18.71 7.70 -5.24
N ILE A 150 -17.65 7.87 -6.04
CA ILE A 150 -16.73 6.78 -6.43
C ILE A 150 -15.33 7.07 -5.88
N ILE A 151 -14.76 6.06 -5.22
CA ILE A 151 -13.36 6.05 -4.80
C ILE A 151 -12.54 5.44 -5.94
N HIS A 152 -11.54 6.17 -6.43
CA HIS A 152 -10.53 5.64 -7.35
C HIS A 152 -9.17 5.69 -6.68
N CYS A 153 -8.54 4.53 -6.49
CA CYS A 153 -7.21 4.43 -5.92
C CYS A 153 -6.20 4.01 -6.99
N ALA A 154 -5.15 4.80 -7.20
CA ALA A 154 -4.03 4.51 -8.07
C ALA A 154 -2.76 4.33 -7.24
N ASN A 155 -1.99 3.27 -7.52
CA ASN A 155 -0.77 2.97 -6.78
C ASN A 155 0.42 2.66 -7.69
N VAL A 156 1.59 3.23 -7.37
CA VAL A 156 2.91 2.77 -7.80
C VAL A 156 3.81 2.65 -6.58
N GLY A 157 4.50 1.52 -6.45
CA GLY A 157 5.34 1.23 -5.28
C GLY A 157 4.59 0.49 -4.18
N ASP A 158 5.08 0.58 -2.95
CA ASP A 158 4.66 -0.18 -1.77
C ASP A 158 4.09 0.67 -0.63
N SER A 159 3.90 1.98 -0.85
CA SER A 159 2.84 2.71 -0.15
C SER A 159 1.48 2.04 -0.40
N ARG A 160 0.57 2.14 0.58
CA ARG A 160 -0.71 1.42 0.53
C ARG A 160 -1.88 2.29 0.98
N ALA A 161 -3.03 2.04 0.36
CA ALA A 161 -4.31 2.58 0.76
C ALA A 161 -5.30 1.46 1.12
N VAL A 162 -6.04 1.67 2.20
CA VAL A 162 -7.04 0.74 2.74
C VAL A 162 -8.28 1.54 3.10
N VAL A 163 -9.46 0.99 2.80
CA VAL A 163 -10.75 1.55 3.22
C VAL A 163 -11.39 0.67 4.29
N SER A 164 -11.95 1.29 5.32
CA SER A 164 -12.77 0.61 6.32
C SER A 164 -14.22 0.57 5.86
N VAL A 165 -14.78 -0.64 5.81
CA VAL A 165 -16.20 -0.87 5.50
C VAL A 165 -16.79 -1.74 6.61
N CYS A 166 -17.63 -1.15 7.47
CA CYS A 166 -18.14 -1.80 8.69
C CYS A 166 -17.04 -2.45 9.55
N GLY A 167 -15.92 -1.76 9.75
CA GLY A 167 -14.75 -2.27 10.48
C GLY A 167 -13.95 -3.36 9.77
N GLU A 168 -14.29 -3.76 8.55
CA GLU A 168 -13.45 -4.66 7.74
C GLU A 168 -12.49 -3.86 6.88
N ALA A 169 -11.20 -4.19 6.96
CA ALA A 169 -10.17 -3.59 6.12
C ALA A 169 -10.24 -4.14 4.68
N ARG A 170 -10.57 -3.27 3.73
CA ARG A 170 -10.54 -3.57 2.30
C ARG A 170 -9.36 -2.88 1.62
N PRO A 171 -8.43 -3.62 1.01
CA PRO A 171 -7.31 -3.00 0.30
C PRO A 171 -7.81 -2.26 -0.95
N LEU A 172 -7.43 -0.99 -1.08
CA LEU A 172 -7.63 -0.19 -2.29
C LEU A 172 -6.39 -0.22 -3.20
N SER A 173 -5.28 -0.74 -2.71
CA SER A 173 -4.06 -0.98 -3.48
C SER A 173 -3.33 -2.23 -3.00
N PHE A 174 -2.40 -2.70 -3.83
CA PHE A 174 -1.46 -3.77 -3.51
C PHE A 174 -0.04 -3.30 -3.81
N ASP A 175 0.90 -3.70 -2.97
CA ASP A 175 2.30 -3.28 -3.07
C ASP A 175 2.96 -3.84 -4.32
N HIS A 176 3.79 -3.03 -4.97
CA HIS A 176 4.53 -3.41 -6.16
C HIS A 176 5.96 -3.84 -5.82
N LYS A 177 6.10 -5.07 -5.30
CA LYS A 177 7.40 -5.68 -5.00
C LYS A 177 7.97 -6.45 -6.21
N PRO A 178 9.28 -6.41 -6.49
CA PRO A 178 9.89 -7.07 -7.65
C PRO A 178 9.61 -8.58 -7.79
N ALA A 179 9.45 -9.31 -6.68
CA ALA A 179 9.13 -10.74 -6.69
C ALA A 179 7.67 -11.06 -7.00
N ASN A 180 6.77 -10.06 -7.04
CA ASN A 180 5.38 -10.28 -7.42
C ASN A 180 5.30 -10.79 -8.86
N GLU A 181 4.44 -11.77 -9.12
CA GLU A 181 4.43 -12.50 -10.40
C GLU A 181 4.29 -11.58 -11.63
N LYS A 182 3.39 -10.59 -11.58
CA LYS A 182 3.19 -9.62 -12.67
C LYS A 182 4.41 -8.73 -12.89
N GLU A 183 5.03 -8.28 -11.80
CA GLU A 183 6.18 -7.37 -11.82
C GLU A 183 7.42 -8.10 -12.32
N ALA A 184 7.70 -9.29 -11.80
CA ALA A 184 8.81 -10.13 -12.22
C ALA A 184 8.74 -10.46 -13.73
N LYS A 185 7.55 -10.76 -14.25
CA LYS A 185 7.33 -10.98 -15.68
C LYS A 185 7.66 -9.74 -16.52
N ARG A 186 7.18 -8.56 -16.11
CA ARG A 186 7.49 -7.28 -16.79
C ARG A 186 8.99 -7.01 -16.78
N ILE A 187 9.63 -7.12 -15.60
CA ILE A 187 11.08 -6.88 -15.42
C ILE A 187 11.90 -7.79 -16.35
N LEU A 188 11.59 -9.09 -16.40
CA LEU A 188 12.28 -10.04 -17.27
C LEU A 188 12.03 -9.74 -18.75
N ALA A 189 10.80 -9.42 -19.14
CA ALA A 189 10.45 -9.09 -20.52
C ALA A 189 11.18 -7.83 -21.03
N ALA A 190 11.41 -6.86 -20.14
CA ALA A 190 12.14 -5.63 -20.42
C ALA A 190 13.67 -5.79 -20.40
N GLY A 191 14.18 -7.00 -20.13
CA GLY A 191 15.61 -7.33 -20.12
C GLY A 191 16.32 -7.17 -18.77
N GLY A 192 15.57 -6.92 -17.69
CA GLY A 192 16.08 -6.92 -16.32
C GLY A 192 16.02 -8.29 -15.66
N TRP A 193 16.38 -8.36 -14.38
CA TRP A 193 16.23 -9.55 -13.54
C TRP A 193 15.79 -9.18 -12.13
N VAL A 194 15.33 -10.17 -11.36
CA VAL A 194 14.97 -10.01 -9.95
C VAL A 194 15.92 -10.84 -9.11
N GLU A 195 16.57 -10.22 -8.14
CA GLU A 195 17.50 -10.87 -7.21
C GLU A 195 17.24 -10.34 -5.80
N PHE A 196 17.05 -11.23 -4.81
CA PHE A 196 16.70 -10.87 -3.43
C PHE A 196 15.54 -9.86 -3.30
N ASN A 197 14.49 -10.06 -4.12
CA ASN A 197 13.33 -9.14 -4.22
C ASN A 197 13.71 -7.70 -4.63
N ARG A 198 14.78 -7.55 -5.42
CA ARG A 198 15.25 -6.26 -5.97
C ARG A 198 15.37 -6.32 -7.48
N VAL A 199 14.98 -5.24 -8.16
CA VAL A 199 15.21 -5.04 -9.60
C VAL A 199 16.71 -4.91 -9.84
N ASN A 200 17.24 -5.80 -10.66
CA ASN A 200 18.65 -5.92 -11.00
C ASN A 200 19.57 -6.00 -9.76
N GLY A 201 19.07 -6.59 -8.66
CA GLY A 201 19.78 -6.69 -7.38
C GLY A 201 19.94 -5.35 -6.62
N ASN A 202 19.34 -4.26 -7.12
CA ASN A 202 19.53 -2.91 -6.59
C ASN A 202 18.25 -2.35 -5.93
N LEU A 203 17.22 -2.03 -6.71
CA LEU A 203 16.04 -1.30 -6.22
C LEU A 203 14.99 -2.26 -5.64
N ALA A 204 14.51 -2.01 -4.42
CA ALA A 204 13.49 -2.84 -3.75
C ALA A 204 12.05 -2.60 -4.25
N LEU A 205 11.88 -1.61 -5.14
CA LEU A 205 10.62 -1.22 -5.75
C LEU A 205 10.59 -1.68 -7.21
N SER A 206 9.43 -2.18 -7.66
CA SER A 206 9.22 -2.49 -9.07
C SER A 206 8.47 -1.38 -9.82
N ARG A 207 7.82 -0.47 -9.12
CA ARG A 207 7.13 0.69 -9.70
C ARG A 207 7.44 1.94 -8.87
N ALA A 208 7.69 3.05 -9.54
CA ALA A 208 8.00 4.34 -8.92
C ALA A 208 7.91 5.46 -9.98
N LEU A 209 7.67 6.68 -9.52
CA LEU A 209 7.99 7.92 -10.24
C LEU A 209 9.50 8.17 -10.17
N GLY A 210 10.08 8.86 -11.17
CA GLY A 210 11.53 9.11 -11.21
C GLY A 210 12.32 7.87 -11.58
N ASP A 211 13.42 7.57 -10.89
CA ASP A 211 14.23 6.35 -11.13
C ASP A 211 14.66 6.16 -12.60
N PHE A 212 14.96 7.26 -13.31
CA PHE A 212 15.13 7.23 -14.77
C PHE A 212 16.26 6.34 -15.27
N VAL A 213 17.22 5.96 -14.41
CA VAL A 213 18.25 4.96 -14.73
C VAL A 213 17.64 3.60 -15.10
N PHE A 214 16.46 3.28 -14.56
CA PHE A 214 15.71 2.05 -14.81
C PHE A 214 14.67 2.19 -15.95
N LYS A 215 14.57 3.36 -16.59
CA LYS A 215 13.54 3.68 -17.61
C LYS A 215 14.15 4.09 -18.96
N ARG A 216 15.21 3.42 -19.38
CA ARG A 216 16.02 3.82 -20.57
C ARG A 216 15.86 2.91 -21.79
N ASN A 217 14.94 1.94 -21.75
CA ASN A 217 14.72 1.08 -22.90
C ASN A 217 13.81 1.80 -23.91
N GLU A 218 14.41 2.42 -24.93
CA GLU A 218 13.69 3.16 -25.98
C GLU A 218 12.84 2.27 -26.90
N SER A 219 13.02 0.95 -26.84
CA SER A 219 12.31 0.00 -27.71
C SER A 219 10.98 -0.50 -27.14
N ILE A 220 10.65 -0.13 -25.90
CA ILE A 220 9.42 -0.55 -25.21
C ILE A 220 8.73 0.67 -24.59
N PRO A 221 7.40 0.64 -24.44
CA PRO A 221 6.66 1.78 -23.90
C PRO A 221 6.96 2.01 -22.39
N PRO A 222 6.63 3.20 -21.84
CA PRO A 222 6.90 3.54 -20.43
C PRO A 222 6.30 2.57 -19.41
N GLU A 223 5.11 2.02 -19.69
CA GLU A 223 4.42 1.03 -18.86
C GLU A 223 5.11 -0.33 -18.80
N GLU A 224 5.98 -0.64 -19.76
CA GLU A 224 6.68 -1.92 -19.86
C GLU A 224 8.14 -1.86 -19.38
N GLN A 225 8.63 -0.72 -18.92
CA GLN A 225 10.00 -0.57 -18.40
C GLN A 225 10.27 -1.46 -17.16
N ILE A 226 11.54 -1.77 -16.87
CA ILE A 226 11.90 -2.61 -15.69
C ILE A 226 11.41 -2.00 -14.37
N VAL A 227 11.42 -0.66 -14.26
CA VAL A 227 10.68 0.10 -13.25
C VAL A 227 9.72 1.01 -14.00
N THR A 228 8.45 1.05 -13.63
CA THR A 228 7.45 1.87 -14.33
C THR A 228 6.69 2.80 -13.40
N ALA A 229 6.29 3.96 -13.91
CA ALA A 229 5.36 4.87 -13.26
C ALA A 229 3.89 4.54 -13.56
N TYR A 230 3.60 3.43 -14.26
CA TYR A 230 2.24 3.04 -14.60
C TYR A 230 1.49 2.45 -13.39
N PRO A 231 0.41 3.09 -12.89
CA PRO A 231 -0.27 2.64 -11.68
C PRO A 231 -1.25 1.50 -11.96
N ASP A 232 -1.36 0.60 -10.97
CA ASP A 232 -2.58 -0.19 -10.83
C ASP A 232 -3.69 0.71 -10.29
N VAL A 233 -4.91 0.57 -10.83
CA VAL A 233 -6.06 1.40 -10.44
C VAL A 233 -7.24 0.52 -10.04
N ILE A 234 -7.75 0.73 -8.83
CA ILE A 234 -8.95 0.08 -8.27
C ILE A 234 -10.03 1.14 -8.09
N SER A 235 -11.29 0.77 -8.29
CA SER A 235 -12.43 1.67 -8.11
C SER A 235 -13.58 0.98 -7.39
N GLU A 236 -14.18 1.65 -6.43
CA GLU A 236 -15.31 1.16 -5.64
C GLU A 236 -16.31 2.30 -5.39
N ASN A 237 -17.60 1.97 -5.39
CA ASN A 237 -18.64 2.94 -5.06
C ASN A 237 -18.71 3.13 -3.54
N VAL A 238 -18.78 4.38 -3.10
CA VAL A 238 -19.05 4.72 -1.70
C VAL A 238 -20.44 4.23 -1.32
N THR A 239 -20.54 3.58 -0.17
CA THR A 239 -21.81 3.16 0.44
C THR A 239 -21.94 3.72 1.84
N ASP A 240 -23.12 3.59 2.45
CA ASP A 240 -23.34 4.01 3.85
C ASP A 240 -22.44 3.27 4.85
N ASP A 241 -21.94 2.09 4.47
CA ASP A 241 -21.06 1.23 5.26
C ASP A 241 -19.59 1.67 5.26
N HIS A 242 -19.21 2.54 4.32
CA HIS A 242 -17.86 3.09 4.25
C HIS A 242 -17.65 4.10 5.38
N GLU A 243 -16.57 3.91 6.15
CA GLU A 243 -16.26 4.72 7.33
C GLU A 243 -15.14 5.73 7.02
N PHE A 244 -13.95 5.23 6.67
CA PHE A 244 -12.78 6.06 6.42
C PHE A 244 -11.78 5.35 5.51
N ILE A 245 -10.85 6.12 4.93
CA ILE A 245 -9.74 5.64 4.10
C ILE A 245 -8.43 5.99 4.81
N VAL A 246 -7.46 5.10 4.80
CA VAL A 246 -6.10 5.33 5.28
C VAL A 246 -5.13 5.19 4.11
N LEU A 247 -4.31 6.21 3.87
CA LEU A 247 -3.16 6.16 2.98
C LEU A 247 -1.89 6.30 3.81
N ALA A 248 -0.90 5.44 3.62
CA ALA A 248 0.39 5.56 4.29
C ALA A 248 1.54 4.95 3.50
N CYS A 249 2.77 5.35 3.81
CA CYS A 249 4.00 4.71 3.34
C CYS A 249 4.27 3.39 4.08
N ASP A 250 5.27 2.64 3.61
CA ASP A 250 5.61 1.32 4.16
C ASP A 250 6.12 1.39 5.61
N GLY A 251 6.64 2.54 6.06
CA GLY A 251 6.98 2.79 7.46
C GLY A 251 5.84 2.53 8.45
N ILE A 252 4.58 2.56 8.00
CA ILE A 252 3.41 2.09 8.75
C ILE A 252 3.11 0.61 8.46
N TRP A 253 3.02 0.25 7.17
CA TRP A 253 2.52 -1.06 6.73
C TRP A 253 3.48 -2.23 6.97
N ASP A 254 4.77 -1.95 7.20
CA ASP A 254 5.75 -2.93 7.62
C ASP A 254 5.60 -3.30 9.10
N VAL A 255 4.96 -2.44 9.90
CA VAL A 255 4.75 -2.65 11.34
C VAL A 255 3.37 -3.22 11.66
N LEU A 256 2.34 -2.74 10.94
CA LEU A 256 0.95 -3.09 11.18
C LEU A 256 0.28 -3.59 9.90
N SER A 257 -0.52 -4.64 10.05
CA SER A 257 -1.37 -5.15 8.98
C SER A 257 -2.53 -4.20 8.66
N ASN A 258 -3.17 -4.41 7.50
CA ASN A 258 -4.34 -3.63 7.07
C ASN A 258 -5.44 -3.59 8.15
N GLN A 259 -5.75 -4.74 8.77
CA GLN A 259 -6.80 -4.84 9.77
C GLN A 259 -6.38 -4.17 11.08
N GLU A 260 -5.14 -4.33 11.53
CA GLU A 260 -4.65 -3.67 12.75
C GLU A 260 -4.72 -2.14 12.63
N VAL A 261 -4.39 -1.57 11.47
CA VAL A 261 -4.52 -0.13 11.23
C VAL A 261 -6.00 0.30 11.24
N VAL A 262 -6.89 -0.45 10.59
CA VAL A 262 -8.33 -0.15 10.59
C VAL A 262 -8.90 -0.22 11.99
N ASP A 263 -8.61 -1.27 12.75
CA ASP A 263 -9.07 -1.42 14.13
C ASP A 263 -8.57 -0.27 15.02
N PHE A 264 -7.28 0.07 14.88
CA PHE A 264 -6.66 1.17 15.63
C PHE A 264 -7.35 2.51 15.39
N VAL A 265 -7.61 2.85 14.12
CA VAL A 265 -8.27 4.10 13.73
C VAL A 265 -9.73 4.09 14.16
N ARG A 266 -10.43 2.98 13.94
CA ARG A 266 -11.86 2.83 14.24
C ARG A 266 -12.16 2.95 15.73
N GLU A 267 -11.36 2.30 16.58
CA GLU A 267 -11.42 2.41 18.04
C GLU A 267 -11.33 3.88 18.48
N ARG A 268 -10.34 4.61 17.97
CA ARG A 268 -10.09 6.00 18.36
C ARG A 268 -11.13 6.98 17.83
N LEU A 269 -11.66 6.74 16.63
CA LEU A 269 -12.82 7.48 16.13
C LEU A 269 -14.04 7.25 17.02
N ALA A 270 -14.30 6.02 17.47
CA ALA A 270 -15.37 5.73 18.42
C ALA A 270 -15.17 6.44 19.78
N GLU A 271 -13.92 6.66 20.20
CA GLU A 271 -13.54 7.49 21.34
C GLU A 271 -13.62 9.01 21.09
N HIS A 272 -14.15 9.44 19.95
CA HIS A 272 -14.26 10.85 19.53
C HIS A 272 -12.91 11.57 19.37
N ARG A 273 -11.83 10.83 19.10
CA ARG A 273 -10.55 11.46 18.71
C ARG A 273 -10.64 11.98 17.29
N ASP A 274 -10.07 13.16 17.05
CA ASP A 274 -9.99 13.71 15.72
C ASP A 274 -8.93 12.97 14.87
N PRO A 275 -9.10 12.90 13.54
CA PRO A 275 -8.18 12.16 12.67
C PRO A 275 -6.70 12.56 12.79
N GLN A 276 -6.39 13.84 13.08
CA GLN A 276 -5.00 14.29 13.20
C GLN A 276 -4.33 13.67 14.43
N THR A 277 -5.02 13.69 15.57
CA THR A 277 -4.54 13.03 16.80
C THR A 277 -4.34 11.52 16.57
N ILE A 278 -5.25 10.87 15.84
CA ILE A 278 -5.13 9.45 15.50
C ILE A 278 -3.89 9.18 14.65
N CYS A 279 -3.60 10.04 13.66
CA CYS A 279 -2.37 9.94 12.87
C CYS A 279 -1.13 10.00 13.77
N GLU A 280 -1.04 10.97 14.69
CA GLU A 280 0.12 11.13 15.58
C GLU A 280 0.33 9.91 16.50
N GLU A 281 -0.76 9.36 17.02
CA GLU A 281 -0.73 8.14 17.83
C GLU A 281 -0.27 6.93 17.02
N LEU A 282 -0.72 6.81 15.77
CA LEU A 282 -0.31 5.74 14.87
C LEU A 282 1.18 5.80 14.53
N LEU A 283 1.71 7.00 14.24
CA LEU A 283 3.16 7.19 14.05
C LEU A 283 3.94 6.75 15.28
N THR A 284 3.47 7.13 16.48
CA THR A 284 4.10 6.76 17.74
C THR A 284 4.03 5.25 18.00
N ARG A 285 2.94 4.60 17.59
CA ARG A 285 2.74 3.16 17.71
C ARG A 285 3.64 2.34 16.78
N CYS A 286 4.00 2.90 15.62
CA CYS A 286 4.86 2.23 14.63
C CYS A 286 6.36 2.50 14.84
N LEU A 287 6.72 3.59 15.52
CA LEU A 287 8.12 3.93 15.78
C LEU A 287 8.82 2.86 16.63
N ALA A 288 9.96 2.36 16.13
CA ALA A 288 10.79 1.43 16.86
C ALA A 288 11.45 2.09 18.09
N PRO A 289 11.54 1.38 19.24
CA PRO A 289 12.22 1.88 20.42
C PRO A 289 13.75 1.96 20.23
N ASP A 290 14.30 1.14 19.34
CA ASP A 290 15.70 1.13 18.93
C ASP A 290 15.86 0.72 17.46
N ALA A 291 16.99 1.08 16.86
CA ALA A 291 17.34 0.73 15.48
C ALA A 291 18.03 -0.63 15.32
N GLN A 292 18.08 -1.47 16.37
CA GLN A 292 18.85 -2.73 16.36
C GLN A 292 18.00 -3.91 15.85
N MET A 293 16.67 -3.82 15.92
CA MET A 293 15.74 -4.90 15.58
C MET A 293 15.33 -4.92 14.10
N GLY A 294 16.28 -5.14 13.19
CA GLY A 294 15.97 -5.50 11.81
C GLY A 294 15.34 -4.40 10.94
N GLY A 295 15.32 -3.15 11.41
CA GLY A 295 14.89 -1.96 10.65
C GLY A 295 13.39 -1.71 10.63
N VAL A 296 12.55 -2.62 11.13
CA VAL A 296 11.09 -2.42 11.21
C VAL A 296 10.80 -1.24 12.14
N GLY A 297 9.96 -0.29 11.71
CA GLY A 297 9.65 0.93 12.47
C GLY A 297 10.79 1.96 12.52
N CYS A 298 11.83 1.79 11.69
CA CYS A 298 12.96 2.71 11.57
C CYS A 298 12.87 3.65 10.35
N ASP A 299 11.74 3.65 9.66
CA ASP A 299 11.55 4.44 8.44
C ASP A 299 11.03 5.86 8.69
N ASN A 300 10.99 6.67 7.63
CA ASN A 300 10.05 7.77 7.54
C ASN A 300 8.63 7.21 7.65
N MET A 301 7.74 7.96 8.28
CA MET A 301 6.36 7.55 8.44
C MET A 301 5.45 8.71 8.09
N THR A 302 4.55 8.48 7.14
CA THR A 302 3.51 9.42 6.73
C THR A 302 2.18 8.69 6.63
N VAL A 303 1.14 9.27 7.23
CA VAL A 303 -0.23 8.76 7.14
C VAL A 303 -1.22 9.88 6.90
N VAL A 304 -2.24 9.59 6.09
CA VAL A 304 -3.43 10.42 5.86
C VAL A 304 -4.67 9.57 6.16
N ILE A 305 -5.51 10.04 7.09
CA ILE A 305 -6.81 9.45 7.41
C ILE A 305 -7.89 10.36 6.85
N VAL A 306 -8.75 9.79 5.99
CA VAL A 306 -9.88 10.48 5.34
C VAL A 306 -11.18 9.86 5.86
N GLY A 307 -11.81 10.50 6.83
CA GLY A 307 -13.15 10.14 7.31
C GLY A 307 -14.24 10.56 6.34
N LEU A 308 -15.10 9.61 5.96
CA LEU A 308 -16.17 9.82 4.98
C LEU A 308 -17.45 10.27 5.69
N LEU A 309 -17.75 11.58 5.63
CA LEU A 309 -18.90 12.18 6.29
C LEU A 309 -20.20 12.02 5.51
N GLN A 310 -20.14 11.96 4.18
CA GLN A 310 -21.32 11.78 3.30
C GLN A 310 -22.45 12.80 3.61
N LYS A 311 -22.10 14.08 3.82
CA LYS A 311 -23.02 15.17 4.22
C LYS A 311 -23.69 14.99 5.58
N GLN A 312 -23.19 14.07 6.40
CA GLN A 312 -23.59 13.88 7.78
C GLN A 312 -22.55 14.51 8.73
N SER A 313 -22.90 14.62 10.02
CA SER A 313 -21.98 15.13 11.04
C SER A 313 -20.86 14.13 11.34
N PHE A 314 -19.75 14.62 11.89
CA PHE A 314 -18.70 13.77 12.46
C PHE A 314 -19.25 12.76 13.47
N GLU A 315 -20.26 13.15 14.26
CA GLU A 315 -20.97 12.25 15.19
C GLU A 315 -21.58 11.01 14.51
N ASN A 316 -22.02 11.13 13.26
CA ASN A 316 -22.50 9.96 12.52
C ASN A 316 -21.35 9.02 12.18
N LEU A 317 -20.19 9.55 11.79
CA LEU A 317 -18.99 8.73 11.55
C LEU A 317 -18.53 8.03 12.83
N VAL A 318 -18.46 8.75 13.96
CA VAL A 318 -18.19 8.18 15.28
C VAL A 318 -19.16 7.03 15.60
N SER A 319 -20.46 7.27 15.38
CA SER A 319 -21.52 6.28 15.60
C SER A 319 -21.45 5.09 14.63
N LYS A 320 -20.86 5.23 13.44
CA LYS A 320 -20.59 4.10 12.53
C LYS A 320 -19.43 3.26 13.07
N CYS A 321 -18.32 3.91 13.43
CA CYS A 321 -17.13 3.26 13.98
C CYS A 321 -17.38 2.58 15.33
N ALA A 322 -18.35 3.03 16.12
CA ALA A 322 -18.69 2.43 17.41
C ALA A 322 -19.54 1.14 17.31
N ARG A 323 -20.06 0.79 16.13
CA ARG A 323 -20.87 -0.44 15.93
C ARG A 323 -19.99 -1.69 16.00
N PRO A 324 -20.53 -2.89 16.26
CA PRO A 324 -19.80 -4.13 16.05
C PRO A 324 -19.24 -4.20 14.62
N SER A 325 -18.06 -4.78 14.44
CA SER A 325 -17.53 -4.99 13.10
C SER A 325 -18.31 -6.10 12.40
N ARG A 326 -18.26 -6.16 11.07
CA ARG A 326 -18.88 -7.25 10.30
C ARG A 326 -18.33 -8.63 10.67
N ALA A 327 -17.11 -8.70 11.20
CA ALA A 327 -16.51 -9.93 11.71
C ALA A 327 -17.10 -10.34 13.07
N ASP A 328 -17.48 -9.38 13.91
CA ASP A 328 -18.11 -9.63 15.21
C ASP A 328 -19.56 -10.08 15.04
N GLU A 329 -20.30 -9.46 14.12
CA GLU A 329 -21.68 -9.87 13.78
C GLU A 329 -21.73 -11.33 13.33
N LYS A 330 -20.80 -11.77 12.47
CA LYS A 330 -20.72 -13.17 12.02
C LYS A 330 -20.40 -14.13 13.17
N LYS A 331 -19.61 -13.72 14.17
CA LYS A 331 -19.32 -14.57 15.34
C LYS A 331 -20.53 -14.68 16.26
N GLU A 332 -21.29 -13.60 16.43
CA GLU A 332 -22.55 -13.61 17.19
C GLU A 332 -23.62 -14.47 16.51
N GLU A 333 -23.77 -14.39 15.19
CA GLU A 333 -24.69 -15.25 14.43
C GLU A 333 -24.34 -16.74 14.57
N VAL A 334 -23.06 -17.10 14.40
CA VAL A 334 -22.60 -18.50 14.54
C VAL A 334 -22.80 -19.03 15.97
N ASN A 335 -22.50 -18.22 17.00
CA ASN A 335 -22.75 -18.61 18.39
C ASN A 335 -24.26 -18.77 18.67
N SER A 336 -25.11 -17.93 18.08
CA SER A 336 -26.57 -18.04 18.26
C SER A 336 -27.16 -19.28 17.57
N ASP A 337 -26.61 -19.72 16.44
CA ASP A 337 -27.04 -20.93 15.73
C ASP A 337 -26.56 -22.23 16.41
N GLU A 338 -25.43 -22.20 17.11
CA GLU A 338 -24.98 -23.34 17.94
C GLU A 338 -25.85 -23.54 19.18
N ASP A 339 -26.34 -22.46 19.81
CA ASP A 339 -27.24 -22.52 20.97
C ASP A 339 -28.66 -23.02 20.63
N ILE A 340 -29.08 -22.98 19.36
CA ILE A 340 -30.39 -23.48 18.91
C ILE A 340 -30.37 -25.00 18.67
N ARG A 341 -29.19 -25.63 18.57
CA ARG A 341 -29.08 -27.09 18.41
C ARG A 341 -29.12 -27.80 19.77
N GLN A 342 -30.30 -27.86 20.38
CA GLN A 342 -30.53 -28.79 21.48
C GLN A 342 -30.32 -30.25 21.01
N PRO A 343 -29.67 -31.11 21.81
CA PRO A 343 -29.51 -32.52 21.45
C PRO A 343 -30.89 -33.18 21.46
N VAL A 344 -31.35 -33.61 20.29
CA VAL A 344 -32.53 -34.47 20.17
C VAL A 344 -32.25 -35.74 20.97
N GLU A 345 -32.97 -35.93 22.08
CA GLU A 345 -32.94 -37.17 22.85
C GLU A 345 -33.27 -38.34 21.92
N LYS A 346 -32.33 -39.27 21.79
CA LYS A 346 -32.57 -40.55 21.10
C LYS A 346 -33.58 -41.34 21.91
N GLU A 347 -34.83 -41.37 21.45
CA GLU A 347 -35.83 -42.32 21.93
C GLU A 347 -35.31 -43.75 21.78
N LYS A 348 -35.34 -44.49 22.90
CA LYS A 348 -35.05 -45.91 22.96
C LYS A 348 -36.14 -46.69 22.23
N THR A 349 -35.82 -47.29 21.09
CA THR A 349 -36.62 -48.37 20.50
C THR A 349 -36.54 -49.63 21.38
N PRO A 350 -37.67 -50.29 21.71
CA PRO A 350 -37.66 -51.56 22.43
C PRO A 350 -37.31 -52.72 21.49
N ALA A 351 -36.62 -53.70 22.05
CA ALA A 351 -36.23 -54.94 21.38
C ALA A 351 -37.45 -55.86 21.14
N SER A 352 -37.53 -56.43 19.95
CA SER A 352 -38.29 -57.66 19.63
C SER A 352 -37.54 -58.34 18.47
N GLU A 353 -36.79 -59.39 18.78
CA GLU A 353 -37.16 -60.80 18.58
C GLU A 353 -36.64 -61.34 17.25
N LEU A 354 -36.00 -62.50 17.39
CA LEU A 354 -35.24 -63.26 16.42
C LEU A 354 -36.14 -63.90 15.38
N GLU A 355 -35.73 -63.89 14.11
CA GLU A 355 -35.87 -65.05 13.23
C GLU A 355 -34.56 -65.25 12.45
N GLU A 356 -34.01 -66.46 12.59
CA GLU A 356 -32.93 -67.02 11.79
C GLU A 356 -33.44 -67.33 10.39
N GLU A 357 -32.65 -67.13 9.33
CA GLU A 357 -32.51 -68.12 8.25
C GLU A 357 -31.33 -67.82 7.29
N GLU A 358 -30.46 -68.83 7.23
CA GLU A 358 -29.62 -69.35 6.14
C GLU A 358 -28.51 -68.54 5.41
N GLU A 359 -27.32 -69.14 5.49
CA GLU A 359 -26.11 -68.90 4.70
C GLU A 359 -26.25 -69.26 3.21
N ALA A 360 -25.59 -68.48 2.34
CA ALA A 360 -24.98 -68.98 1.09
C ALA A 360 -23.82 -68.04 0.63
N PRO A 361 -22.82 -68.55 -0.12
CA PRO A 361 -21.38 -68.28 0.07
C PRO A 361 -20.80 -67.16 -0.83
N PRO A 362 -19.50 -66.79 -0.70
CA PRO A 362 -18.93 -65.63 -1.39
C PRO A 362 -18.53 -65.98 -2.81
N VAL A 363 -18.77 -65.04 -3.73
CA VAL A 363 -18.18 -65.08 -5.08
C VAL A 363 -17.04 -64.06 -5.12
N GLU A 364 -15.81 -64.56 -4.98
CA GLU A 364 -14.63 -63.93 -5.55
C GLU A 364 -14.75 -63.97 -7.07
N PHE A 365 -14.41 -62.89 -7.77
CA PHE A 365 -13.53 -62.98 -8.93
C PHE A 365 -12.80 -61.66 -9.14
N THR A 366 -11.48 -61.74 -9.03
CA THR A 366 -10.50 -60.76 -9.50
C THR A 366 -10.38 -60.80 -11.02
N ALA A 367 -10.18 -59.62 -11.62
CA ALA A 367 -9.11 -59.32 -12.56
C ALA A 367 -9.00 -57.81 -12.74
#